data_AF-A0A6B3GV52-F1
#
_entry.id   AF-A0A6B3GV52-F1
#
_cell.length_a   1.000
_cell.length_b   1.000
_cell.length_c   1.000
_cell.angle_alpha   90.00
_cell.angle_beta   90.00
_cell.angle_gamma   90.00
#
_symmetry.space_group_name_H-M   'P 1'
#
loop_
_entity.id
_entity.type
_entity.pdbx_description
1 polymer ?
#
loop_
_entity_poly.entity_id
_entity_poly.type
_entity_poly.pdbx_seq_one_letter_code
_entity_poly.pdbx_strand_id
1 'polypeptide(L)'
;IATSVPRGAFSWVTEKVRDAVSLPLVTSNRINTPEVAEEILASGRADMVSMARPFLADPEFVAKAAAGRADAINTCIGCNQACLDHIFSLKITSCLVNPRACHETELV
;
A
#
# COMPACT_ATOMS: atom_id res chain seq x y z
N ILE A 1 18.13 -8.84 1.26
CA ILE A 1 18.27 -7.42 1.65
C ILE A 1 16.88 -6.89 1.93
N ALA A 2 16.61 -6.33 3.10
CA ALA A 2 15.60 -5.28 3.25
C ALA A 2 15.79 -4.62 4.61
N THR A 3 16.41 -3.45 4.62
CA THR A 3 16.26 -2.48 5.70
C THR A 3 14.78 -2.37 6.05
N SER A 4 14.42 -2.54 7.33
CA SER A 4 13.04 -2.38 7.77
C SER A 4 12.59 -0.94 7.49
N VAL A 5 11.70 -0.76 6.52
CA VAL A 5 11.12 0.56 6.20
C VAL A 5 9.90 0.77 7.10
N PRO A 6 9.91 1.78 7.98
CA PRO A 6 8.76 2.11 8.83
C PRO A 6 7.51 2.41 8.00
N ARG A 7 6.33 2.28 8.60
CA ARG A 7 5.09 2.69 7.96
C ARG A 7 5.10 4.20 7.71
N GLY A 8 4.62 4.63 6.54
CA GLY A 8 4.53 6.05 6.18
C GLY A 8 5.86 6.82 6.16
N ALA A 9 7.01 6.15 6.10
CA ALA A 9 8.34 6.73 6.35
C ALA A 9 8.71 7.95 5.49
N PHE A 10 8.02 8.16 4.37
CA PHE A 10 8.34 9.19 3.39
C PHE A 10 7.24 10.24 3.21
N SER A 11 6.19 10.26 4.06
CA SER A 11 5.10 11.24 3.93
C SER A 11 5.59 12.69 3.98
N TRP A 12 6.61 12.96 4.80
CA TRP A 12 7.24 14.27 4.93
C TRP A 12 7.91 14.75 3.64
N VAL A 13 8.31 13.85 2.75
CA VAL A 13 8.93 14.22 1.46
C VAL A 13 7.89 14.88 0.57
N THR A 14 6.69 14.29 0.49
CA THR A 14 5.57 14.85 -0.26
C THR A 14 5.16 16.21 0.29
N GLU A 15 5.10 16.34 1.61
CA GLU A 15 4.79 17.61 2.30
C GLU A 15 5.71 18.76 1.86
N LYS A 16 7.01 18.51 1.67
CA LYS A 16 7.97 19.55 1.22
C LYS A 16 7.69 20.14 -0.16
N VAL A 17 6.89 19.47 -1.00
CA VAL A 17 6.54 19.94 -2.34
C VAL A 17 5.24 20.76 -2.33
N ARG A 18 4.48 20.73 -1.22
CA ARG A 18 3.16 21.38 -1.11
C ARG A 18 3.18 22.86 -1.45
N ASP A 19 4.17 23.60 -0.95
CA ASP A 19 4.22 25.05 -1.18
C ASP A 19 4.68 25.44 -2.60
N ALA A 20 5.20 24.47 -3.35
CA ALA A 20 5.71 24.71 -4.70
C ALA A 20 4.64 24.53 -5.79
N VAL A 21 3.49 23.90 -5.50
CA VAL A 21 2.46 23.58 -6.49
C VAL A 21 1.05 23.74 -5.92
N SER A 22 0.10 24.08 -6.79
CA SER A 22 -1.33 24.14 -6.43
C SER A 22 -2.09 22.84 -6.74
N LEU A 23 -1.41 21.84 -7.33
CA LEU A 23 -1.99 20.56 -7.70
C LEU A 23 -2.09 19.62 -6.50
N PRO A 24 -3.10 18.73 -6.44
CA PRO A 24 -3.18 17.72 -5.40
C PRO A 24 -1.95 16.81 -5.36
N LEU A 25 -1.47 16.52 -4.15
CA LEU A 25 -0.29 15.70 -3.91
C LEU A 25 -0.66 14.30 -3.42
N VAL A 26 -0.03 13.30 -4.02
CA VAL A 26 -0.14 11.89 -3.62
C VAL A 26 1.14 11.47 -2.92
N THR A 27 1.06 10.99 -1.68
CA THR A 27 2.20 10.35 -1.00
C THR A 27 2.10 8.82 -1.07
N SER A 28 3.23 8.13 -0.95
CA SER A 28 3.29 6.66 -1.12
C SER A 28 4.28 6.03 -0.14
N ASN A 29 4.58 4.76 -0.38
CA ASN A 29 5.53 3.90 0.33
C ASN A 29 5.14 3.51 1.76
N ARG A 30 4.97 2.19 1.96
CA ARG A 30 4.71 1.56 3.27
C ARG A 30 3.51 2.13 4.02
N ILE A 31 2.50 2.58 3.28
CA ILE A 31 1.16 2.85 3.78
C ILE A 31 0.36 1.58 3.52
N ASN A 32 0.00 0.85 4.59
CA ASN A 32 -0.59 -0.49 4.48
C ASN A 32 -1.66 -0.79 5.54
N THR A 33 -2.08 0.20 6.33
CA THR A 33 -3.25 0.10 7.20
C THR A 33 -4.08 1.38 7.08
N PRO A 34 -5.41 1.31 7.29
CA PRO A 34 -6.27 2.49 7.22
C PRO A 34 -5.86 3.60 8.17
N GLU A 35 -5.38 3.26 9.36
CA GLU A 35 -5.01 4.23 10.41
C GLU A 35 -3.82 5.08 9.96
N VAL A 36 -2.81 4.47 9.34
CA VAL A 36 -1.65 5.20 8.81
C VAL A 36 -2.04 6.07 7.61
N ALA A 37 -2.93 5.59 6.75
CA ALA A 37 -3.44 6.39 5.64
C ALA A 37 -4.19 7.62 6.18
N GLU A 38 -5.09 7.43 7.14
CA GLU A 38 -5.88 8.49 7.75
C GLU A 38 -5.00 9.51 8.49
N GLU A 39 -4.02 9.06 9.28
CA GLU A 39 -3.09 9.97 9.97
C GLU A 39 -2.35 10.90 8.99
N ILE A 40 -1.92 10.38 7.84
CA ILE A 40 -1.23 11.15 6.80
C ILE A 40 -2.16 12.20 6.16
N LEU A 41 -3.41 11.82 5.87
CA LEU A 41 -4.40 12.72 5.27
C LEU A 41 -4.84 13.80 6.27
N ALA A 42 -5.19 13.40 7.50
CA ALA A 42 -5.64 14.30 8.56
C ALA A 42 -4.55 15.31 8.99
N SER A 43 -3.26 14.93 8.89
CA SER A 43 -2.14 15.83 9.14
C SER A 43 -1.85 16.80 7.98
N GLY A 44 -2.55 16.69 6.85
CA GLY A 44 -2.35 17.56 5.69
C GLY A 44 -1.01 17.34 4.99
N ARG A 45 -0.34 16.21 5.19
CA ARG A 45 0.95 15.90 4.53
C ARG A 45 0.79 15.56 3.05
N ALA A 46 -0.37 15.08 2.66
CA ALA A 46 -0.75 14.80 1.28
C ALA A 46 -2.27 14.90 1.15
N ASP A 47 -2.74 15.05 -0.08
CA ASP A 47 -4.18 15.12 -0.39
C ASP A 47 -4.74 13.73 -0.74
N MET A 48 -3.85 12.79 -1.12
CA MET A 48 -4.15 11.39 -1.35
C MET A 48 -2.99 10.49 -0.89
N VAL A 49 -3.31 9.23 -0.61
CA VAL A 49 -2.32 8.17 -0.39
C VAL A 49 -2.33 7.16 -1.54
N SER A 50 -1.15 6.73 -1.96
CA SER A 50 -0.93 5.69 -2.94
C SER A 50 -0.56 4.39 -2.23
N MET A 51 -1.29 3.33 -2.55
CA MET A 51 -1.06 1.98 -2.09
C MET A 51 -0.99 1.06 -3.30
N ALA A 52 0.09 0.28 -3.42
CA ALA A 52 0.22 -0.73 -4.47
C ALA A 52 0.10 -2.14 -3.89
N ARG A 53 1.15 -2.59 -3.17
CA ARG A 53 1.19 -3.93 -2.55
C ARG A 53 0.06 -4.24 -1.57
N PRO A 54 -0.54 -3.28 -0.83
CA PRO A 54 -1.74 -3.55 -0.04
C PRO A 54 -2.89 -4.13 -0.88
N PHE A 55 -3.07 -3.72 -2.14
CA PHE A 55 -4.12 -4.28 -3.00
C PHE A 55 -3.81 -5.68 -3.55
N LEU A 56 -2.53 -6.05 -3.66
CA LEU A 56 -2.17 -7.45 -3.90
C LEU A 56 -2.48 -8.33 -2.67
N ALA A 57 -2.27 -7.81 -1.47
CA ALA A 57 -2.54 -8.54 -0.23
C ALA A 57 -4.04 -8.64 0.08
N ASP A 58 -4.79 -7.57 -0.17
CA ASP A 58 -6.23 -7.53 0.05
C ASP A 58 -6.93 -6.61 -0.98
N PRO A 59 -7.62 -7.18 -1.99
CA PRO A 59 -8.37 -6.36 -2.95
C PRO A 59 -9.57 -5.65 -2.31
N GLU A 60 -10.05 -6.11 -1.16
CA GLU A 60 -11.18 -5.51 -0.44
C GLU A 60 -10.75 -4.47 0.61
N PHE A 61 -9.47 -4.07 0.64
CA PHE A 61 -8.90 -3.15 1.64
C PHE A 61 -9.81 -1.93 1.91
N VAL A 62 -10.22 -1.23 0.84
CA VAL A 62 -11.03 -0.01 0.94
C VAL A 62 -12.44 -0.31 1.47
N ALA A 63 -13.07 -1.38 0.97
CA ALA A 63 -14.41 -1.79 1.39
C ALA A 63 -14.43 -2.21 2.88
N LYS A 64 -13.41 -2.95 3.33
CA LYS A 64 -13.26 -3.36 4.74
C LYS A 64 -13.01 -2.16 5.65
N ALA A 65 -12.12 -1.25 5.25
CA ALA A 65 -11.85 -0.02 5.98
C ALA A 65 -13.12 0.85 6.15
N ALA A 66 -13.84 1.08 5.05
CA ALA A 66 -15.09 1.85 5.06
C ALA A 66 -16.20 1.21 5.93
N ALA A 67 -16.20 -0.13 6.05
CA ALA A 67 -17.13 -0.87 6.88
C ALA A 67 -16.69 -1.00 8.36
N GLY A 68 -15.59 -0.35 8.78
CA GLY A 68 -15.07 -0.46 10.14
C GLY A 68 -14.46 -1.83 10.47
N ARG A 69 -14.08 -2.63 9.46
CA ARG A 69 -13.51 -3.98 9.59
C ARG A 69 -12.02 -4.01 9.28
N ALA A 70 -11.27 -3.05 9.82
CA ALA A 70 -9.83 -2.92 9.58
C ALA A 70 -9.03 -4.13 10.10
N ASP A 71 -9.54 -4.77 11.15
CA ASP A 71 -9.02 -6.01 11.73
C ASP A 71 -9.09 -7.22 10.77
N ALA A 72 -10.00 -7.20 9.81
CA ALA A 72 -10.16 -8.24 8.79
C ALA A 72 -9.31 -8.00 7.51
N ILE A 73 -8.49 -6.94 7.49
CA ILE A 73 -7.62 -6.63 6.34
C ILE A 73 -6.41 -7.56 6.33
N ASN A 74 -6.22 -8.25 5.20
CA ASN A 74 -5.04 -9.07 4.96
C ASN A 74 -3.83 -8.17 4.66
N THR A 75 -3.18 -7.70 5.73
CA THR A 75 -2.21 -6.61 5.66
C THR A 75 -0.94 -7.02 4.92
N CYS A 76 -0.54 -6.23 3.91
CA CYS A 76 0.76 -6.40 3.25
C CYS A 76 1.92 -6.23 4.25
N ILE A 77 2.72 -7.27 4.44
CA ILE A 77 3.86 -7.26 5.37
C ILE A 77 5.13 -6.61 4.77
N GLY A 78 5.16 -6.40 3.46
CA GLY A 78 6.30 -5.80 2.75
C GLY A 78 7.47 -6.74 2.52
N CYS A 79 7.22 -8.05 2.39
CA CYS A 79 8.26 -9.07 2.20
C CYS A 79 8.92 -9.03 0.83
N ASN A 80 8.25 -8.48 -0.19
CA ASN A 80 8.67 -8.43 -1.60
C ASN A 80 8.82 -9.78 -2.34
N GLN A 81 8.77 -10.91 -1.62
CA GLN A 81 9.04 -12.25 -2.16
C GLN A 81 8.18 -12.66 -3.36
N ALA A 82 6.86 -12.56 -3.25
CA ALA A 82 5.96 -13.00 -4.32
C ALA A 82 5.61 -11.89 -5.30
N CYS A 83 5.81 -10.62 -4.93
CA CYS A 83 5.47 -9.49 -5.78
C CYS A 83 6.69 -8.98 -6.54
N LEU A 84 7.59 -8.29 -5.84
CA LEU A 84 8.72 -7.60 -6.46
C LEU A 84 9.80 -8.58 -6.95
N ASP A 85 10.14 -9.60 -6.16
CA ASP A 85 11.18 -10.56 -6.53
C ASP A 85 10.72 -11.43 -7.72
N HIS A 86 9.42 -11.75 -7.79
CA HIS A 86 8.84 -12.44 -8.95
C HIS A 86 8.94 -11.62 -10.22
N ILE A 87 8.46 -10.36 -10.21
CA ILE A 87 8.47 -9.54 -11.42
C ILE A 87 9.90 -9.23 -11.88
N PHE A 88 10.84 -9.04 -10.96
CA PHE A 88 12.27 -8.91 -11.28
C PHE A 88 12.91 -10.21 -11.80
N SER A 89 12.31 -11.37 -11.50
CA SER A 89 12.69 -12.67 -12.06
C SER A 89 11.90 -13.04 -13.32
N LEU A 90 11.17 -12.09 -13.93
CA LEU A 90 10.30 -12.30 -15.08
C LEU A 90 9.23 -13.39 -14.87
N LYS A 91 8.77 -13.55 -13.62
CA LYS A 91 7.64 -14.39 -13.24
C LYS A 91 6.39 -13.53 -13.02
N ILE A 92 5.22 -14.15 -13.14
CA ILE A 92 3.96 -13.49 -12.79
C ILE A 92 4.00 -13.08 -11.31
N THR A 93 3.72 -11.80 -11.05
CA THR A 93 3.54 -11.23 -9.72
C THR A 93 2.46 -11.99 -8.97
N SER A 94 2.65 -12.22 -7.68
CA SER A 94 1.63 -12.75 -6.76
C SER A 94 1.78 -12.06 -5.39
N CYS A 95 1.19 -12.63 -4.34
CA CYS A 95 1.33 -12.15 -2.97
C CYS A 95 1.48 -13.31 -1.99
N LEU A 96 2.42 -13.19 -1.04
CA LEU A 96 2.69 -14.24 -0.05
C LEU A 96 1.48 -14.54 0.83
N VAL A 97 0.76 -13.48 1.23
CA VAL A 97 -0.42 -13.60 2.10
C VAL A 97 -1.72 -13.77 1.31
N ASN A 98 -1.69 -13.61 -0.02
CA ASN A 98 -2.84 -13.76 -0.89
C ASN A 98 -2.42 -14.43 -2.21
N PRO A 99 -2.41 -15.76 -2.27
CA PRO A 99 -1.99 -16.49 -3.47
C PRO A 99 -2.91 -16.27 -4.67
N ARG A 100 -4.14 -15.76 -4.47
CA ARG A 100 -5.08 -15.44 -5.56
C ARG A 100 -4.70 -14.18 -6.34
N ALA A 101 -3.83 -13.33 -5.79
CA ALA A 101 -3.41 -12.10 -6.46
C ALA A 101 -2.80 -12.39 -7.84
N CYS A 102 -3.32 -11.74 -8.87
CA CYS A 102 -2.98 -11.92 -10.28
C CYS A 102 -3.26 -13.33 -10.86
N HIS A 103 -4.05 -14.15 -10.15
CA HIS A 103 -4.50 -15.49 -10.59
C HIS A 103 -6.02 -15.64 -10.37
N GLU A 104 -6.75 -14.53 -10.33
CA GLU A 104 -8.15 -14.45 -9.89
C GLU A 104 -9.09 -15.27 -10.78
N THR A 105 -8.73 -15.45 -12.05
CA THR A 105 -9.52 -16.22 -13.04
C THR A 105 -9.15 -17.71 -13.09
N GLU A 106 -8.04 -18.11 -12.46
CA GLU A 106 -7.54 -19.48 -12.48
C GLU A 106 -7.82 -20.22 -11.15
N LEU A 107 -7.76 -19.50 -10.03
CA LEU A 107 -7.97 -20.02 -8.68
C LEU A 107 -9.37 -19.61 -8.17
N VAL A 108 -10.34 -20.52 -8.35
CA VAL A 108 -11.72 -20.43 -7.86
C VAL A 108 -11.84 -21.00 -6.45
#